data_AF-A0A0M0I1J1-F1
#
_entry.id   AF-A0A0M0I1J1-F1
#
_cell.length_a   1.000
_cell.length_b   1.000
_cell.length_c   1.000
_cell.angle_alpha   90.00
_cell.angle_beta   90.00
_cell.angle_gamma   90.00
#
_symmetry.space_group_name_H-M   'P 1'
#
loop_
_entity.id
_entity.type
_entity.pdbx_description
1 polymer ?
#
loop_
_entity_poly.entity_id
_entity_poly.type
_entity_poly.pdbx_seq_one_letter_code
_entity_poly.pdbx_strand_id
1 'polypeptide(L)'
;MRKNVQLAFIVVSSLYLSACANFSAGNLFSHYSAQNQELYQAVQSGQYQQAEESLPEDIAGPILDNFEKGRVHLLSGQYEQSQNAFQLSDAAVREQQDKATISVSDSATSLSALAVNDNLNIYQPADYELGFLHLYLCLNYLQGNDLEGALVEMRRANQVQERAKKDREKELESAQEDMQEQGLSPNLGSILSQYPDAGDTLKAVQNGYLMYLSALLYEADNDLNSAYVDYRRALAVMPDNQQVIDGTKRVAQRLGMSEDLRLLEKRYGKVKRLEPNQARVIVLQEQGVVQSMQGWKQALPLFDSRGQGVWYSISLPYYPSVSKPSFTPLLVNQQSISSDLLTDVNLMAQKDLSERLPSIIIRQALRVWAKDQLRRQAAKEDDVGNLIFNVWNVLTEQPDTRSWLTLPGEIRSSSVVVDAGQQSLSVGDKRIDFNVNAGDTVLVWVSRQGDNATLWHKQLGNIR
;
A
#
# COMPACT_ATOMS: atom_id res chain seq x y z
N MET A 1 6.98 29.35 55.45
CA MET A 1 5.91 29.43 54.41
C MET A 1 6.47 29.56 53.00
N ARG A 2 7.33 30.55 52.66
CA ARG A 2 7.86 30.73 51.29
C ARG A 2 8.55 29.50 50.65
N LYS A 3 9.41 28.78 51.41
CA LYS A 3 10.08 27.56 50.90
C LYS A 3 9.11 26.41 50.56
N ASN A 4 8.06 26.23 51.37
CA ASN A 4 7.08 25.16 51.15
C ASN A 4 6.17 25.49 49.96
N VAL A 5 5.88 26.78 49.73
CA VAL A 5 5.14 27.24 48.55
C VAL A 5 5.99 27.09 47.27
N GLN A 6 7.29 27.37 47.33
CA GLN A 6 8.20 27.13 46.20
C GLN A 6 8.36 25.64 45.89
N LEU A 7 8.48 24.79 46.91
CA LEU A 7 8.56 23.34 46.73
C LEU A 7 7.26 22.78 46.13
N ALA A 8 6.10 23.22 46.63
CA ALA A 8 4.80 22.84 46.08
C ALA A 8 4.65 23.30 44.62
N PHE A 9 5.08 24.51 44.29
CA PHE A 9 5.06 25.02 42.91
C PHE A 9 5.94 24.18 41.98
N ILE A 10 7.17 23.83 42.40
CA ILE A 10 8.08 22.99 41.61
C ILE A 10 7.48 21.60 41.38
N VAL A 11 6.94 20.95 42.42
CA VAL A 11 6.32 19.62 42.33
C VAL A 11 5.08 19.64 41.45
N VAL A 12 4.22 20.66 41.60
CA VAL A 12 3.02 20.81 40.79
C VAL A 12 3.37 21.12 39.34
N SER A 13 4.32 22.01 39.07
CA SER A 13 4.80 22.30 37.71
C SER A 13 5.47 21.10 37.04
N SER A 14 6.24 20.30 37.78
CA SER A 14 6.83 19.08 37.23
C SER A 14 5.78 18.00 36.96
N LEU A 15 4.76 17.86 37.81
CA LEU A 15 3.60 17.00 37.56
C LEU A 15 2.78 17.44 36.33
N TYR A 16 2.53 18.74 36.17
CA TYR A 16 1.85 19.30 34.99
C TYR A 16 2.69 19.13 33.71
N LEU A 17 4.00 19.34 33.77
CA LEU A 17 4.91 19.10 32.65
C LEU A 17 4.96 17.63 32.25
N SER A 18 4.96 16.70 33.21
CA SER A 18 4.89 15.25 32.91
C SER A 18 3.53 14.79 32.40
N ALA A 19 2.42 15.43 32.84
CA ALA A 19 1.08 15.12 32.34
C ALA A 19 0.87 15.62 30.90
N CYS A 20 1.35 16.82 30.57
CA CYS A 20 1.33 17.33 29.21
C CYS A 20 2.29 16.56 28.29
N ALA A 21 3.49 16.20 28.77
CA ALA A 21 4.45 15.43 27.98
C ALA A 21 3.96 14.02 27.65
N ASN A 22 3.23 13.34 28.55
CA ASN A 22 2.70 12.00 28.23
C ASN A 22 1.59 12.02 27.17
N PHE A 23 0.82 13.10 27.04
CA PHE A 23 -0.25 13.23 26.04
C PHE A 23 0.23 13.80 24.70
N SER A 24 1.23 14.68 24.70
CA SER A 24 1.75 15.29 23.46
C SER A 24 3.03 14.65 22.94
N ALA A 25 3.97 14.23 23.79
CA ALA A 25 5.22 13.61 23.34
C ALA A 25 5.02 12.16 22.86
N GLY A 26 4.06 11.43 23.45
CA GLY A 26 3.68 10.08 22.98
C GLY A 26 3.24 10.08 21.52
N ASN A 27 2.38 11.02 21.12
CA ASN A 27 1.92 11.16 19.73
C ASN A 27 2.93 11.87 18.83
N LEU A 28 3.64 12.91 19.32
CA LEU A 28 4.62 13.66 18.53
C LEU A 28 5.83 12.81 18.12
N PHE A 29 6.17 11.78 18.89
CA PHE A 29 7.27 10.86 18.61
C PHE A 29 6.80 9.44 18.30
N SER A 30 5.50 9.20 18.08
CA SER A 30 5.02 7.89 17.59
C SER A 30 5.12 7.84 16.07
N HIS A 31 5.42 6.67 15.52
CA HIS A 31 5.39 6.45 14.07
C HIS A 31 3.95 6.21 13.58
N TYR A 32 3.70 6.46 12.30
CA TYR A 32 2.36 6.44 11.68
C TYR A 32 1.53 5.18 12.00
N SER A 33 2.11 3.98 11.86
CA SER A 33 1.37 2.73 12.10
C SER A 33 0.93 2.57 13.54
N ALA A 34 1.70 3.07 14.52
CA ALA A 34 1.29 3.07 15.92
C ALA A 34 0.20 4.12 16.20
N GLN A 35 0.25 5.28 15.53
CA GLN A 35 -0.80 6.31 15.67
C GLN A 35 -2.15 5.83 15.09
N ASN A 36 -2.13 5.02 14.03
CA ASN A 36 -3.33 4.50 13.36
C ASN A 36 -3.65 3.05 13.73
N GLN A 37 -3.14 2.56 14.86
CA GLN A 37 -3.35 1.16 15.28
C GLN A 37 -4.85 0.85 15.51
N GLU A 38 -5.62 1.81 16.02
CA GLU A 38 -7.07 1.62 16.25
C GLU A 38 -7.83 1.46 14.92
N LEU A 39 -7.59 2.36 13.96
CA LEU A 39 -8.11 2.24 12.59
C LEU A 39 -7.76 0.88 11.98
N TYR A 40 -6.48 0.48 12.07
CA TYR A 40 -6.00 -0.78 11.52
C TYR A 40 -6.74 -1.99 12.12
N GLN A 41 -6.87 -2.05 13.45
CA GLN A 41 -7.56 -3.14 14.15
C GLN A 41 -9.06 -3.17 13.85
N ALA A 42 -9.71 -2.01 13.77
CA ALA A 42 -11.12 -1.89 13.44
C ALA A 42 -11.40 -2.42 12.02
N VAL A 43 -10.60 -2.02 11.03
CA VAL A 43 -10.71 -2.53 9.66
C VAL A 43 -10.39 -4.02 9.62
N GLN A 44 -9.30 -4.48 10.25
CA GLN A 44 -8.90 -5.89 10.29
C GLN A 44 -10.01 -6.79 10.86
N SER A 45 -10.76 -6.29 11.83
CA SER A 45 -11.87 -7.00 12.49
C SER A 45 -13.22 -6.84 11.79
N GLY A 46 -13.29 -6.07 10.68
CA GLY A 46 -14.54 -5.82 9.95
C GLY A 46 -15.49 -4.83 10.64
N GLN A 47 -15.00 -4.05 11.61
CA GLN A 47 -15.74 -3.07 12.40
C GLN A 47 -15.74 -1.70 11.71
N TYR A 48 -16.38 -1.60 10.55
CA TYR A 48 -16.25 -0.40 9.69
C TYR A 48 -16.77 0.90 10.32
N GLN A 49 -17.80 0.83 11.18
CA GLN A 49 -18.26 2.01 11.91
C GLN A 49 -17.20 2.54 12.87
N GLN A 50 -16.53 1.66 13.62
CA GLN A 50 -15.41 2.06 14.49
C GLN A 50 -14.22 2.57 13.66
N ALA A 51 -13.98 1.98 12.50
CA ALA A 51 -12.95 2.46 11.59
C ALA A 51 -13.22 3.89 11.11
N GLU A 52 -14.48 4.25 10.82
CA GLU A 52 -14.87 5.63 10.48
C GLU A 52 -14.61 6.61 11.62
N GLU A 53 -14.94 6.22 12.86
CA GLU A 53 -14.67 7.02 14.06
C GLU A 53 -13.17 7.21 14.35
N SER A 54 -12.34 6.30 13.83
CA SER A 54 -10.88 6.27 14.00
C SER A 54 -10.11 6.83 12.80
N LEU A 55 -10.80 7.43 11.82
CA LEU A 55 -10.14 7.97 10.62
C LEU A 55 -9.17 9.10 10.96
N PRO A 56 -8.00 9.17 10.31
CA PRO A 56 -7.01 10.20 10.58
C PRO A 56 -7.52 11.59 10.16
N GLU A 57 -7.29 12.58 11.03
CA GLU A 57 -7.39 13.99 10.70
C GLU A 57 -5.98 14.60 10.69
N ASP A 58 -5.46 14.85 9.48
CA ASP A 58 -4.17 15.51 9.22
C ASP A 58 -2.95 14.81 9.87
N ILE A 59 -2.90 13.47 9.83
CA ILE A 59 -1.82 12.68 10.41
C ILE A 59 -0.68 12.45 9.40
N ALA A 60 -1.00 12.01 8.18
CA ALA A 60 -0.02 11.77 7.12
C ALA A 60 -0.20 12.67 5.89
N GLY A 61 -1.09 13.65 6.00
CA GLY A 61 -1.32 14.66 4.98
C GLY A 61 -2.35 14.22 3.94
N PRO A 62 -2.62 15.09 2.95
CA PRO A 62 -3.82 15.00 2.10
C PRO A 62 -3.85 13.79 1.16
N ILE A 63 -2.74 13.07 0.99
CA ILE A 63 -2.69 11.86 0.17
C ILE A 63 -3.08 10.65 1.01
N LEU A 64 -2.24 10.28 1.98
CA LEU A 64 -2.44 9.04 2.73
C LEU A 64 -3.70 9.09 3.60
N ASP A 65 -4.02 10.23 4.20
CA ASP A 65 -5.24 10.33 5.01
C ASP A 65 -6.50 10.12 4.14
N ASN A 66 -6.48 10.57 2.88
CA ASN A 66 -7.58 10.35 1.95
C ASN A 66 -7.58 8.95 1.33
N PHE A 67 -6.43 8.28 1.19
CA PHE A 67 -6.36 6.85 0.90
C PHE A 67 -7.12 6.04 1.97
N GLU A 68 -6.84 6.29 3.25
CA GLU A 68 -7.52 5.61 4.35
C GLU A 68 -9.02 5.93 4.37
N LYS A 69 -9.40 7.22 4.29
CA LYS A 69 -10.81 7.65 4.26
C LYS A 69 -11.58 7.01 3.11
N GLY A 70 -11.04 7.08 1.90
CA GLY A 70 -11.70 6.51 0.72
C GLY A 70 -11.96 5.02 0.88
N ARG A 71 -10.98 4.29 1.42
CA ARG A 71 -11.09 2.85 1.61
C ARG A 71 -12.08 2.48 2.71
N VAL A 72 -12.05 3.16 3.85
CA VAL A 72 -13.02 2.93 4.93
C VAL A 72 -14.44 3.19 4.45
N HIS A 73 -14.69 4.32 3.78
CA HIS A 73 -16.01 4.62 3.21
C HIS A 73 -16.44 3.57 2.16
N LEU A 74 -15.52 3.07 1.34
CA LEU A 74 -15.81 2.01 0.37
C LEU A 74 -16.25 0.72 1.08
N LEU A 75 -15.54 0.34 2.15
CA LEU A 75 -15.88 -0.82 2.97
C LEU A 75 -17.22 -0.64 3.69
N SER A 76 -17.57 0.57 4.12
CA SER A 76 -18.88 0.86 4.72
C SER A 76 -20.03 1.01 3.72
N GLY A 77 -19.77 0.91 2.41
CA GLY A 77 -20.78 1.11 1.37
C GLY A 77 -21.16 2.58 1.12
N GLN A 78 -20.35 3.52 1.63
CA GLN A 78 -20.48 4.97 1.42
C GLN A 78 -19.72 5.38 0.16
N TYR A 79 -20.20 4.93 -1.01
CA TYR A 79 -19.45 5.01 -2.28
C TYR A 79 -19.16 6.44 -2.74
N GLU A 80 -20.07 7.39 -2.52
CA GLU A 80 -19.87 8.80 -2.90
C GLU A 80 -18.75 9.45 -2.07
N GLN A 81 -18.76 9.23 -0.75
CA GLN A 81 -17.72 9.69 0.17
C GLN A 81 -16.36 9.04 -0.16
N SER A 82 -16.40 7.75 -0.48
CA SER A 82 -15.24 6.98 -0.94
C SER A 82 -14.61 7.59 -2.18
N GLN A 83 -15.43 7.83 -3.22
CA GLN A 83 -14.98 8.43 -4.47
C GLN A 83 -14.40 9.83 -4.25
N ASN A 84 -15.05 10.67 -3.45
CA ASN A 84 -14.59 12.03 -3.15
C ASN A 84 -13.21 12.01 -2.47
N ALA A 85 -13.05 11.21 -1.41
CA ALA A 85 -11.76 11.09 -0.71
C ALA A 85 -10.65 10.63 -1.67
N PHE A 86 -10.90 9.61 -2.51
CA PHE A 86 -9.91 9.18 -3.50
C PHE A 86 -9.57 10.26 -4.53
N GLN A 87 -10.55 11.06 -4.98
CA GLN A 87 -10.30 12.17 -5.89
C GLN A 87 -9.48 13.30 -5.24
N LEU A 88 -9.71 13.59 -3.95
CA LEU A 88 -8.88 14.52 -3.19
C LEU A 88 -7.44 14.03 -3.09
N SER A 89 -7.26 12.74 -2.80
CA SER A 89 -5.92 12.15 -2.79
C SER A 89 -5.24 12.21 -4.16
N ASP A 90 -5.96 11.91 -5.23
CA ASP A 90 -5.45 11.94 -6.59
C ASP A 90 -5.02 13.36 -7.00
N ALA A 91 -5.81 14.38 -6.62
CA ALA A 91 -5.43 15.78 -6.82
C ALA A 91 -4.14 16.14 -6.06
N ALA A 92 -4.03 15.71 -4.80
CA ALA A 92 -2.84 15.96 -3.99
C ALA A 92 -1.58 15.25 -4.54
N VAL A 93 -1.72 14.03 -5.07
CA VAL A 93 -0.63 13.32 -5.78
C VAL A 93 -0.15 14.12 -6.99
N ARG A 94 -1.06 14.63 -7.82
CA ARG A 94 -0.70 15.44 -8.99
C ARG A 94 0.02 16.72 -8.58
N GLU A 95 -0.49 17.43 -7.57
CA GLU A 95 0.14 18.64 -7.06
C GLU A 95 1.58 18.37 -6.58
N GLN A 96 1.80 17.26 -5.87
CA GLN A 96 3.12 16.86 -5.42
C GLN A 96 4.06 16.54 -6.60
N GLN A 97 3.59 15.80 -7.60
CA GLN A 97 4.36 15.43 -8.80
C GLN A 97 4.73 16.66 -9.65
N ASP A 98 3.81 17.62 -9.79
CA ASP A 98 4.03 18.86 -10.53
C ASP A 98 5.10 19.73 -9.84
N LYS A 99 5.06 19.83 -8.51
CA LYS A 99 6.10 20.54 -7.72
C LYS A 99 7.47 19.88 -7.89
N ALA A 100 7.55 18.55 -7.86
CA ALA A 100 8.80 17.82 -8.03
C ALA A 100 9.42 18.01 -9.43
N THR A 101 8.59 18.20 -10.46
CA THR A 101 9.05 18.46 -11.82
C THR A 101 9.65 19.87 -11.98
N ILE A 102 9.14 20.84 -11.23
CA ILE A 102 9.60 22.25 -11.28
C ILE A 102 10.85 22.45 -10.39
N SER A 103 10.98 21.71 -9.29
CA SER A 103 12.02 21.87 -8.25
C SER A 103 13.38 21.22 -8.58
N VAL A 104 13.68 20.93 -9.85
CA VAL A 104 14.97 20.32 -10.27
C VAL A 104 16.20 21.21 -9.94
N SER A 105 16.00 22.44 -9.45
CA SER A 105 17.07 23.37 -9.06
C SER A 105 17.38 23.46 -7.56
N ASP A 106 16.63 22.81 -6.66
CA ASP A 106 16.75 23.03 -5.21
C ASP A 106 17.51 21.92 -4.45
N SER A 107 18.44 21.24 -5.11
CA SER A 107 19.31 20.20 -4.52
C SER A 107 20.42 20.76 -3.61
N ALA A 108 20.14 21.78 -2.79
CA ALA A 108 21.06 22.23 -1.76
C ALA A 108 20.71 21.54 -0.43
N THR A 109 21.10 20.28 -0.27
CA THR A 109 20.87 19.52 0.97
C THR A 109 21.73 20.10 2.11
N SER A 110 21.15 20.98 2.93
CA SER A 110 21.87 21.56 4.07
C SER A 110 22.09 20.54 5.20
N LEU A 111 23.14 20.73 5.99
CA LEU A 111 23.44 19.90 7.17
C LEU A 111 22.24 19.77 8.13
N SER A 112 21.46 20.84 8.28
CA SER A 112 20.26 20.86 9.10
C SER A 112 19.14 19.99 8.51
N ALA A 113 18.96 19.97 7.18
CA ALA A 113 17.92 19.17 6.52
C ALA A 113 18.17 17.67 6.68
N LEU A 114 19.44 17.23 6.58
CA LEU A 114 19.82 15.82 6.81
C LEU A 114 19.59 15.35 8.25
N ALA A 115 19.66 16.27 9.22
CA ALA A 115 19.51 15.94 10.64
C ALA A 115 18.04 15.77 11.08
N VAL A 116 17.08 16.19 10.26
CA VAL A 116 15.62 16.08 10.52
C VAL A 116 15.13 14.66 10.20
N ASN A 117 14.11 14.20 10.94
CA ASN A 117 13.50 12.88 10.79
C ASN A 117 12.67 12.77 9.49
N ASP A 118 12.72 11.62 8.81
CA ASP A 118 11.97 11.34 7.57
C ASP A 118 10.45 11.44 7.72
N ASN A 119 9.91 11.16 8.91
CA ASN A 119 8.48 11.34 9.23
C ASN A 119 8.02 12.80 9.07
N LEU A 120 8.95 13.77 9.07
CA LEU A 120 8.65 15.19 8.86
C LEU A 120 8.68 15.61 7.38
N ASN A 121 9.11 14.72 6.48
CA ASN A 121 9.02 14.93 5.05
C ASN A 121 7.60 14.66 4.53
N ILE A 122 7.27 15.20 3.36
CA ILE A 122 5.99 14.91 2.68
C ILE A 122 5.93 13.42 2.33
N TYR A 123 4.81 12.77 2.64
CA TYR A 123 4.58 11.39 2.27
C TYR A 123 4.70 11.19 0.75
N GLN A 124 5.43 10.17 0.32
CA GLN A 124 5.50 9.75 -1.08
C GLN A 124 4.85 8.36 -1.19
N PRO A 125 3.71 8.26 -1.89
CA PRO A 125 3.03 6.97 -2.09
C PRO A 125 3.90 5.97 -2.83
N ALA A 126 3.79 4.71 -2.46
CA ALA A 126 4.40 3.64 -3.23
C ALA A 126 3.65 3.39 -4.55
N ASP A 127 4.34 2.86 -5.57
CA ASP A 127 3.78 2.64 -6.91
C ASP A 127 2.53 1.75 -6.86
N TYR A 128 2.56 0.74 -5.99
CA TYR A 128 1.44 -0.19 -5.85
C TYR A 128 0.23 0.47 -5.21
N GLU A 129 0.43 1.39 -4.27
CA GLU A 129 -0.63 2.17 -3.62
C GLU A 129 -1.30 3.10 -4.64
N LEU A 130 -0.51 3.75 -5.50
CA LEU A 130 -1.07 4.56 -6.60
C LEU A 130 -1.85 3.69 -7.60
N GLY A 131 -1.39 2.47 -7.86
CA GLY A 131 -2.17 1.48 -8.61
C GLY A 131 -3.52 1.17 -7.93
N PHE A 132 -3.52 1.03 -6.61
CA PHE A 132 -4.75 0.81 -5.83
C PHE A 132 -5.66 2.03 -5.77
N LEU A 133 -5.12 3.25 -5.73
CA LEU A 133 -5.91 4.49 -5.80
C LEU A 133 -6.80 4.50 -7.05
N HIS A 134 -6.19 4.31 -8.22
CA HIS A 134 -6.92 4.26 -9.49
C HIS A 134 -7.83 3.03 -9.59
N LEU A 135 -7.43 1.91 -9.00
CA LEU A 135 -8.29 0.72 -8.91
C LEU A 135 -9.56 1.03 -8.12
N TYR A 136 -9.48 1.69 -6.97
CA TYR A 136 -10.68 2.02 -6.18
C TYR A 136 -11.51 3.13 -6.80
N LEU A 137 -10.90 4.13 -7.45
CA LEU A 137 -11.68 5.07 -8.26
C LEU A 137 -12.44 4.32 -9.37
N CYS A 138 -11.79 3.39 -10.06
CA CYS A 138 -12.46 2.52 -11.02
C CYS A 138 -13.60 1.71 -10.41
N LEU A 139 -13.41 1.09 -9.24
CA LEU A 139 -14.48 0.35 -8.57
C LEU A 139 -15.66 1.25 -8.16
N ASN A 140 -15.41 2.48 -7.72
CA ASN A 140 -16.48 3.46 -7.45
C ASN A 140 -17.24 3.82 -8.74
N TYR A 141 -16.53 4.10 -9.84
CA TYR A 141 -17.17 4.34 -11.14
C TYR A 141 -18.01 3.15 -11.61
N LEU A 142 -17.48 1.92 -11.52
CA LEU A 142 -18.23 0.71 -11.81
C LEU A 142 -19.46 0.55 -10.91
N GLN A 143 -19.32 0.81 -9.61
CA GLN A 143 -20.42 0.79 -8.65
C GLN A 143 -21.50 1.80 -9.07
N GLY A 144 -21.13 2.96 -9.60
CA GLY A 144 -22.01 3.97 -10.20
C GLY A 144 -22.58 3.64 -11.58
N ASN A 145 -22.25 2.48 -12.18
CA ASN A 145 -22.53 2.11 -13.58
C ASN A 145 -21.84 3.00 -14.63
N ASP A 146 -20.71 3.62 -14.28
CA ASP A 146 -19.89 4.43 -15.19
C ASP A 146 -18.70 3.61 -15.69
N LEU A 147 -18.89 2.89 -16.81
CA LEU A 147 -17.82 2.10 -17.43
C LEU A 147 -16.74 3.00 -18.06
N GLU A 148 -17.12 4.15 -18.62
CA GLU A 148 -16.18 5.07 -19.26
C GLU A 148 -15.21 5.66 -18.22
N GLY A 149 -15.74 6.15 -17.10
CA GLY A 149 -14.94 6.63 -15.97
C GLY A 149 -14.03 5.55 -15.40
N ALA A 150 -14.54 4.31 -15.28
CA ALA A 150 -13.74 3.17 -14.84
C ALA A 150 -12.55 2.87 -15.78
N LEU A 151 -12.76 2.92 -17.10
CA LEU A 151 -11.71 2.71 -18.09
C LEU A 151 -10.69 3.85 -18.12
N VAL A 152 -11.11 5.10 -17.86
CA VAL A 152 -10.18 6.23 -17.68
C VAL A 152 -9.21 5.94 -16.55
N GLU A 153 -9.71 5.51 -15.39
CA GLU A 153 -8.87 5.21 -14.23
C GLU A 153 -7.94 4.00 -14.47
N MET A 154 -8.38 2.98 -15.20
CA MET A 154 -7.51 1.86 -15.61
C MET A 154 -6.34 2.30 -16.49
N ARG A 155 -6.56 3.25 -17.41
CA ARG A 155 -5.47 3.85 -18.20
C ARG A 155 -4.50 4.62 -17.32
N ARG A 156 -5.00 5.37 -16.34
CA ARG A 156 -4.18 6.17 -15.42
C ARG A 156 -3.34 5.28 -14.52
N ALA A 157 -3.90 4.19 -14.00
CA ALA A 157 -3.17 3.21 -13.19
C ALA A 157 -1.93 2.66 -13.92
N ASN A 158 -2.07 2.34 -15.22
CA ASN A 158 -0.96 1.87 -16.05
C ASN A 158 0.14 2.93 -16.24
N GLN A 159 -0.21 4.23 -16.34
CA GLN A 159 0.76 5.31 -16.53
C GLN A 159 1.60 5.59 -15.29
N VAL A 160 1.02 5.41 -14.10
CA VAL A 160 1.71 5.74 -12.84
C VAL A 160 2.82 4.74 -12.51
N GLN A 161 2.64 3.46 -12.83
CA GLN A 161 3.66 2.42 -12.58
C GLN A 161 5.00 2.71 -13.28
N GLU A 162 4.97 3.19 -14.54
CA GLU A 162 6.19 3.48 -15.30
C GLU A 162 6.96 4.69 -14.75
N ARG A 163 6.25 5.71 -14.26
CA ARG A 163 6.88 6.92 -13.71
C ARG A 163 7.59 6.63 -12.41
N ALA A 164 6.93 5.87 -11.54
CA ALA A 164 7.40 5.69 -10.18
C ALA A 164 8.67 4.79 -10.10
N LYS A 165 8.84 3.84 -11.04
CA LYS A 165 10.13 3.14 -11.25
C LYS A 165 11.28 4.12 -11.54
N LYS A 166 11.06 5.08 -12.45
CA LYS A 166 12.08 6.06 -12.83
C LYS A 166 12.43 6.99 -11.67
N ASP A 167 11.43 7.39 -10.88
CA ASP A 167 11.64 8.26 -9.72
C ASP A 167 12.47 7.54 -8.65
N ARG A 168 12.23 6.25 -8.41
CA ARG A 168 13.02 5.43 -7.48
C ARG A 168 14.49 5.30 -7.90
N GLU A 169 14.75 5.06 -9.19
CA GLU A 169 16.12 5.00 -9.72
C GLU A 169 16.86 6.31 -9.48
N LYS A 170 16.20 7.45 -9.73
CA LYS A 170 16.74 8.79 -9.48
C LYS A 170 16.98 9.07 -7.99
N GLU A 171 16.08 8.63 -7.11
CA GLU A 171 16.23 8.79 -5.65
C GLU A 171 17.45 8.03 -5.12
N LEU A 172 17.71 6.83 -5.63
CA LEU A 172 18.88 6.05 -5.28
C LEU A 172 20.18 6.70 -5.76
N GLU A 173 20.20 7.18 -7.01
CA GLU A 173 21.35 7.88 -7.61
C GLU A 173 21.70 9.14 -6.79
N SER A 174 20.72 10.00 -6.51
CA SER A 174 20.92 11.21 -5.69
C SER A 174 21.42 10.90 -4.29
N ALA A 175 20.87 9.88 -3.62
CA ALA A 175 21.36 9.48 -2.30
C ALA A 175 22.83 9.00 -2.35
N GLN A 176 23.22 8.30 -3.42
CA GLN A 176 24.60 7.85 -3.61
C GLN A 176 25.55 9.01 -3.88
N GLU A 177 25.15 10.00 -4.67
CA GLU A 177 25.92 11.23 -4.92
C GLU A 177 26.16 12.01 -3.63
N ASP A 178 25.10 12.30 -2.86
CA ASP A 178 25.19 12.99 -1.56
C ASP A 178 26.18 12.27 -0.61
N MET A 179 26.11 10.94 -0.57
CA MET A 179 27.01 10.12 0.25
C MET A 179 28.48 10.22 -0.20
N GLN A 180 28.73 10.23 -1.52
CA GLN A 180 30.08 10.39 -2.08
C GLN A 180 30.65 11.79 -1.79
N GLU A 181 29.84 12.84 -1.93
CA GLU A 181 30.23 14.22 -1.63
C GLU A 181 30.70 14.40 -0.17
N GLN A 182 30.07 13.68 0.77
CA GLN A 182 30.44 13.72 2.18
C GLN A 182 31.60 12.77 2.54
N GLY A 183 32.21 12.08 1.56
CA GLY A 183 33.33 11.16 1.78
C GLY A 183 32.96 9.91 2.59
N LEU A 184 31.68 9.53 2.60
CA LEU A 184 31.19 8.36 3.31
C LEU A 184 31.32 7.12 2.43
N SER A 185 31.73 5.99 3.03
CA SER A 185 31.68 4.67 2.38
C SER A 185 30.69 3.79 3.14
N PRO A 186 29.69 3.22 2.47
CA PRO A 186 28.71 2.41 3.16
C PRO A 186 29.30 1.05 3.52
N ASN A 187 29.28 0.69 4.80
CA ASN A 187 29.36 -0.72 5.21
C ASN A 187 27.95 -1.30 5.37
N LEU A 188 27.21 -1.36 4.25
CA LEU A 188 25.82 -1.86 4.17
C LEU A 188 25.69 -3.28 4.74
N GLY A 189 26.71 -4.12 4.57
CA GLY A 189 26.69 -5.51 5.03
C GLY A 189 26.50 -5.65 6.55
N SER A 190 27.08 -4.73 7.33
CA SER A 190 26.93 -4.75 8.80
C SER A 190 25.51 -4.43 9.27
N ILE A 191 24.84 -3.47 8.62
CA ILE A 191 23.46 -3.07 8.94
C ILE A 191 22.47 -4.15 8.48
N LEU A 192 22.63 -4.61 7.24
CA LEU A 192 21.75 -5.62 6.64
C LEU A 192 21.82 -6.97 7.39
N SER A 193 22.97 -7.32 7.98
CA SER A 193 23.11 -8.57 8.74
C SER A 193 22.22 -8.70 9.98
N GLN A 194 21.73 -7.57 10.51
CA GLN A 194 20.87 -7.50 11.70
C GLN A 194 19.43 -7.09 11.34
N TYR A 195 19.16 -6.81 10.06
CA TYR A 195 17.86 -6.38 9.57
C TYR A 195 16.90 -7.59 9.44
N PRO A 196 15.64 -7.50 9.94
CA PRO A 196 14.71 -8.64 9.99
C PRO A 196 14.38 -9.31 8.65
N ASP A 197 14.59 -8.63 7.53
CA ASP A 197 14.17 -9.06 6.19
C ASP A 197 15.36 -9.09 5.19
N ALA A 198 16.50 -9.60 5.64
CA ALA A 198 17.74 -9.70 4.85
C ALA A 198 17.77 -10.88 3.85
N GLY A 199 16.61 -11.47 3.53
CA GLY A 199 16.48 -12.72 2.76
C GLY A 199 15.73 -12.57 1.44
N ASP A 200 16.30 -13.18 0.39
CA ASP A 200 15.82 -13.33 -1.00
C ASP A 200 15.47 -12.06 -1.78
N THR A 201 16.00 -11.98 -3.02
CA THR A 201 15.47 -11.06 -4.03
C THR A 201 14.01 -11.43 -4.30
N LEU A 202 13.09 -10.65 -3.73
CA LEU A 202 11.67 -10.76 -4.05
C LEU A 202 11.50 -10.65 -5.57
N LYS A 203 10.85 -11.66 -6.17
CA LYS A 203 10.52 -11.73 -7.61
C LYS A 203 9.81 -10.43 -8.04
N ALA A 204 9.74 -10.15 -9.33
CA ALA A 204 8.89 -9.08 -9.83
C ALA A 204 7.43 -9.33 -9.37
N VAL A 205 6.98 -8.61 -8.36
CA VAL A 205 5.60 -8.66 -7.87
C VAL A 205 4.85 -7.53 -8.54
N GLN A 206 3.85 -7.88 -9.35
CA GLN A 206 3.03 -6.91 -10.07
C GLN A 206 1.56 -7.09 -9.70
N ASN A 207 0.76 -6.05 -9.94
CA ASN A 207 -0.65 -6.05 -9.57
C ASN A 207 -1.51 -6.83 -10.58
N GLY A 208 -1.58 -8.16 -10.42
CA GLY A 208 -2.41 -9.04 -11.24
C GLY A 208 -3.89 -8.69 -11.20
N TYR A 209 -4.37 -8.16 -10.08
CA TYR A 209 -5.73 -7.65 -9.90
C TYR A 209 -6.03 -6.48 -10.84
N LEU A 210 -5.16 -5.46 -10.85
CA LEU A 210 -5.29 -4.32 -11.77
C LEU A 210 -5.29 -4.78 -13.23
N MET A 211 -4.35 -5.64 -13.61
CA MET A 211 -4.23 -6.12 -15.00
C MET A 211 -5.45 -6.93 -15.44
N TYR A 212 -5.92 -7.85 -14.59
CA TYR A 212 -7.09 -8.67 -14.89
C TYR A 212 -8.38 -7.87 -14.94
N LEU A 213 -8.59 -6.95 -13.98
CA LEU A 213 -9.77 -6.08 -13.98
C LEU A 213 -9.76 -5.16 -15.21
N SER A 214 -8.62 -4.53 -15.53
CA SER A 214 -8.46 -3.73 -16.75
C SER A 214 -8.82 -4.53 -18.01
N ALA A 215 -8.27 -5.74 -18.15
CA ALA A 215 -8.56 -6.61 -19.28
C ALA A 215 -10.04 -6.98 -19.39
N LEU A 216 -10.68 -7.29 -18.26
CA LEU A 216 -12.10 -7.63 -18.19
C LEU A 216 -12.99 -6.44 -18.60
N LEU A 217 -12.63 -5.22 -18.19
CA LEU A 217 -13.39 -4.02 -18.55
C LEU A 217 -13.21 -3.64 -20.02
N TYR A 218 -12.00 -3.73 -20.57
CA TYR A 218 -11.81 -3.55 -22.02
C TYR A 218 -12.56 -4.60 -22.83
N GLU A 219 -12.62 -5.83 -22.33
CA GLU A 219 -13.38 -6.89 -22.98
C GLU A 219 -14.88 -6.60 -22.97
N ALA A 220 -15.40 -6.05 -21.87
CA ALA A 220 -16.78 -5.58 -21.72
C ALA A 220 -17.11 -4.41 -22.67
N ASP A 221 -16.15 -3.51 -22.86
CA ASP A 221 -16.21 -2.39 -23.81
C ASP A 221 -15.98 -2.81 -25.28
N ASN A 222 -15.74 -4.11 -25.52
CA ASN A 222 -15.43 -4.68 -26.83
C ASN A 222 -14.12 -4.16 -27.47
N ASP A 223 -13.24 -3.51 -26.70
CA ASP A 223 -11.85 -3.21 -27.10
C ASP A 223 -10.96 -4.44 -26.87
N LEU A 224 -11.10 -5.41 -27.76
CA LEU A 224 -10.45 -6.71 -27.63
C LEU A 224 -8.92 -6.65 -27.74
N ASN A 225 -8.36 -5.66 -28.43
CA ASN A 225 -6.91 -5.51 -28.53
C ASN A 225 -6.31 -5.08 -27.19
N SER A 226 -6.87 -4.04 -26.56
CA SER A 226 -6.45 -3.59 -25.23
C SER A 226 -6.70 -4.68 -24.19
N ALA A 227 -7.85 -5.36 -24.26
CA ALA A 227 -8.16 -6.50 -23.40
C ALA A 227 -7.11 -7.60 -23.52
N TYR A 228 -6.70 -7.97 -24.75
CA TYR A 228 -5.70 -9.02 -24.97
C TYR A 228 -4.34 -8.64 -24.42
N VAL A 229 -3.91 -7.38 -24.59
CA VAL A 229 -2.65 -6.88 -24.03
C VAL A 229 -2.64 -7.02 -22.51
N ASP A 230 -3.70 -6.58 -21.83
CA ASP A 230 -3.76 -6.63 -20.38
C ASP A 230 -3.96 -8.07 -19.84
N TYR A 231 -4.71 -8.92 -20.55
CA TYR A 231 -4.79 -10.35 -20.25
C TYR A 231 -3.44 -11.05 -20.36
N ARG A 232 -2.64 -10.72 -21.39
CA ARG A 232 -1.28 -11.25 -21.56
C ARG A 232 -0.34 -10.80 -20.44
N ARG A 233 -0.45 -9.54 -20.01
CA ARG A 233 0.29 -9.01 -18.85
C ARG A 233 -0.11 -9.74 -17.58
N ALA A 234 -1.42 -9.89 -17.32
CA ALA A 234 -1.93 -10.65 -16.19
C ALA A 234 -1.43 -12.11 -16.22
N LEU A 235 -1.42 -12.77 -17.39
CA LEU A 235 -0.99 -14.15 -17.55
C LEU A 235 0.52 -14.33 -17.33
N ALA A 236 1.32 -13.30 -17.62
CA ALA A 236 2.76 -13.33 -17.34
C ALA A 236 3.06 -13.33 -15.83
N VAL A 237 2.22 -12.65 -15.05
CA VAL A 237 2.36 -12.53 -13.59
C VAL A 237 1.66 -13.67 -12.85
N MET A 238 0.49 -14.09 -13.34
CA MET A 238 -0.37 -15.11 -12.74
C MET A 238 -0.65 -16.26 -13.73
N PRO A 239 0.39 -17.04 -14.12
CA PRO A 239 0.28 -18.05 -15.19
C PRO A 239 -0.61 -19.25 -14.85
N ASP A 240 -0.92 -19.45 -13.57
CA ASP A 240 -1.71 -20.57 -13.06
C ASP A 240 -3.16 -20.18 -12.71
N ASN A 241 -3.50 -18.89 -12.78
CA ASN A 241 -4.83 -18.38 -12.46
C ASN A 241 -5.83 -18.70 -13.59
N GLN A 242 -6.88 -19.48 -13.28
CA GLN A 242 -7.79 -19.98 -14.29
C GLN A 242 -8.58 -18.88 -14.99
N GLN A 243 -8.95 -17.82 -14.27
CA GLN A 243 -9.74 -16.72 -14.83
C GLN A 243 -8.94 -15.90 -15.84
N VAL A 244 -7.66 -15.66 -15.54
CA VAL A 244 -6.72 -14.99 -16.45
C VAL A 244 -6.47 -15.84 -17.70
N ILE A 245 -6.24 -17.15 -17.52
CA ILE A 245 -6.04 -18.11 -18.62
C ILE A 245 -7.26 -18.13 -19.56
N ASP A 246 -8.46 -18.29 -19.00
CA ASP A 246 -9.68 -18.41 -19.78
C ASP A 246 -10.06 -17.09 -20.46
N GLY A 247 -9.82 -15.94 -19.81
CA GLY A 247 -9.96 -14.62 -20.42
C GLY A 247 -9.02 -14.45 -21.62
N THR A 248 -7.74 -14.77 -21.45
CA THR A 248 -6.74 -14.67 -22.52
C THR A 248 -7.11 -15.52 -23.74
N LYS A 249 -7.47 -16.80 -23.52
CA LYS A 249 -7.88 -17.71 -24.59
C LYS A 249 -9.14 -17.24 -25.30
N ARG A 250 -10.14 -16.75 -24.55
CA ARG A 250 -11.41 -16.25 -25.10
C ARG A 250 -11.18 -15.03 -26.00
N VAL A 251 -10.42 -14.04 -25.54
CA VAL A 251 -10.11 -12.86 -26.35
C VAL A 251 -9.25 -13.21 -27.56
N ALA A 252 -8.24 -14.08 -27.42
CA ALA A 252 -7.44 -14.56 -28.56
C ALA A 252 -8.32 -15.23 -29.64
N GLN A 253 -9.30 -16.04 -29.22
CA GLN A 253 -10.27 -16.66 -30.13
C GLN A 253 -11.14 -15.61 -30.84
N ARG A 254 -11.66 -14.62 -30.10
CA ARG A 254 -12.50 -13.54 -30.67
C ARG A 254 -11.73 -12.65 -31.64
N LEU A 255 -10.42 -12.44 -31.42
CA LEU A 255 -9.53 -11.71 -32.32
C LEU A 255 -9.06 -12.54 -33.53
N GLY A 256 -9.34 -13.85 -33.57
CA GLY A 256 -8.86 -14.72 -34.65
C GLY A 256 -7.36 -15.03 -34.61
N MET A 257 -6.70 -14.86 -33.46
CA MET A 257 -5.26 -15.09 -33.28
C MET A 257 -4.93 -16.59 -33.23
N SER A 258 -5.05 -17.25 -34.37
CA SER A 258 -5.05 -18.72 -34.47
C SER A 258 -3.76 -19.38 -33.95
N GLU A 259 -2.59 -18.76 -34.21
CA GLU A 259 -1.31 -19.30 -33.76
C GLU A 259 -1.11 -19.14 -32.25
N ASP A 260 -1.39 -17.95 -31.71
CA ASP A 260 -1.36 -17.71 -30.26
C ASP A 260 -2.35 -18.60 -29.52
N LEU A 261 -3.58 -18.73 -30.03
CA LEU A 261 -4.59 -19.61 -29.46
C LEU A 261 -4.10 -21.06 -29.45
N ARG A 262 -3.48 -21.54 -30.53
CA ARG A 262 -2.89 -22.89 -30.60
C ARG A 262 -1.82 -23.11 -29.52
N LEU A 263 -0.97 -22.11 -29.28
CA LEU A 263 0.04 -22.18 -28.21
C LEU A 263 -0.59 -22.17 -26.81
N LEU A 264 -1.60 -21.32 -26.60
CA LEU A 264 -2.35 -21.24 -25.34
C LEU A 264 -3.11 -22.55 -25.06
N GLU A 265 -3.78 -23.12 -26.05
CA GLU A 265 -4.53 -24.38 -25.90
C GLU A 265 -3.61 -25.58 -25.70
N LYS A 266 -2.41 -25.57 -26.31
CA LYS A 266 -1.37 -26.58 -26.04
C LYS A 266 -0.92 -26.56 -24.58
N ARG A 267 -0.84 -25.39 -23.96
CA ARG A 267 -0.39 -25.24 -22.56
C ARG A 267 -1.51 -25.41 -21.54
N TYR A 268 -2.68 -24.84 -21.82
CA TYR A 268 -3.77 -24.66 -20.83
C TYR A 268 -5.07 -25.37 -21.20
N GLY A 269 -5.07 -26.17 -22.27
CA GLY A 269 -6.26 -26.84 -22.78
C GLY A 269 -7.20 -25.94 -23.57
N LYS A 270 -8.22 -26.55 -24.17
CA LYS A 270 -9.14 -25.89 -25.11
C LYS A 270 -9.96 -24.78 -24.46
N VAL A 271 -10.44 -23.84 -25.28
CA VAL A 271 -11.43 -22.83 -24.86
C VAL A 271 -12.72 -23.53 -24.41
N LYS A 272 -13.23 -23.17 -23.22
CA LYS A 272 -14.56 -23.54 -22.76
C LYS A 272 -15.57 -22.48 -23.21
N ARG A 273 -16.59 -22.88 -23.97
CA ARG A 273 -17.66 -21.99 -24.43
C ARG A 273 -18.85 -22.08 -23.47
N LEU A 274 -19.57 -20.98 -23.32
CA LEU A 274 -20.86 -20.97 -22.64
C LEU A 274 -21.90 -21.65 -23.53
N GLU A 275 -22.72 -22.54 -22.96
CA GLU A 275 -23.89 -23.07 -23.64
C GLU A 275 -24.95 -21.97 -23.86
N PRO A 276 -25.89 -22.14 -24.81
CA PRO A 276 -26.82 -21.07 -25.20
C PRO A 276 -27.70 -20.50 -24.08
N ASN A 277 -27.94 -21.26 -23.01
CA ASN A 277 -28.74 -20.87 -21.84
C ASN A 277 -27.89 -20.49 -20.61
N GLN A 278 -26.56 -20.48 -20.75
CA GLN A 278 -25.64 -20.25 -19.63
C GLN A 278 -25.12 -18.83 -19.59
N ALA A 279 -24.67 -18.43 -18.40
CA ALA A 279 -24.03 -17.16 -18.12
C ALA A 279 -22.77 -17.38 -17.28
N ARG A 280 -21.93 -16.35 -17.17
CA ARG A 280 -20.70 -16.37 -16.38
C ARG A 280 -20.81 -15.42 -15.19
N VAL A 281 -20.48 -15.90 -14.01
CA VAL A 281 -20.29 -15.07 -12.81
C VAL A 281 -18.81 -15.07 -12.47
N ILE A 282 -18.17 -13.92 -12.60
CA ILE A 282 -16.79 -13.69 -12.16
C ILE A 282 -16.85 -13.03 -10.79
N VAL A 283 -16.11 -13.57 -9.83
CA VAL A 283 -16.02 -13.00 -8.49
C VAL A 283 -14.59 -12.52 -8.25
N LEU A 284 -14.44 -11.24 -7.91
CA LEU A 284 -13.20 -10.66 -7.41
C LEU A 284 -13.34 -10.47 -5.91
N GLN A 285 -12.49 -11.16 -5.16
CA GLN A 285 -12.57 -11.24 -3.72
C GLN A 285 -11.29 -10.68 -3.09
N GLU A 286 -11.43 -9.59 -2.36
CA GLU A 286 -10.41 -9.04 -1.48
C GLU A 286 -10.53 -9.67 -0.09
N GLN A 287 -9.38 -10.00 0.51
CA GLN A 287 -9.28 -10.75 1.76
C GLN A 287 -8.31 -10.08 2.73
N GLY A 288 -8.80 -9.86 3.96
CA GLY A 288 -8.01 -9.34 5.06
C GLY A 288 -7.53 -7.91 4.80
N VAL A 289 -6.43 -7.58 5.46
CA VAL A 289 -5.79 -6.27 5.40
C VAL A 289 -4.28 -6.49 5.24
N VAL A 290 -3.62 -5.61 4.49
CA VAL A 290 -2.16 -5.61 4.36
C VAL A 290 -1.49 -5.48 5.73
N GLN A 291 -0.28 -5.99 5.88
CA GLN A 291 0.47 -5.82 7.13
C GLN A 291 0.81 -4.36 7.36
N SER A 292 0.65 -3.90 8.61
CA SER A 292 1.11 -2.58 9.00
C SER A 292 2.64 -2.58 9.13
N MET A 293 3.29 -1.62 8.46
CA MET A 293 4.74 -1.46 8.52
C MET A 293 5.16 -1.12 9.95
N GLN A 294 6.20 -1.80 10.46
CA GLN A 294 6.70 -1.64 11.82
C GLN A 294 8.08 -1.01 11.84
N GLY A 295 8.43 -0.45 13.00
CA GLY A 295 9.74 0.16 13.22
C GLY A 295 10.73 -0.78 13.87
N TRP A 296 11.91 -0.96 13.26
CA TRP A 296 13.07 -1.58 13.88
C TRP A 296 14.08 -0.49 14.27
N LYS A 297 14.66 -0.59 15.47
CA LYS A 297 15.67 0.36 15.96
C LYS A 297 16.91 -0.37 16.44
N GLN A 298 18.07 0.15 16.09
CA GLN A 298 19.37 -0.37 16.50
C GLN A 298 20.25 0.76 17.02
N ALA A 299 20.79 0.60 18.22
CA ALA A 299 21.79 1.52 18.75
C ALA A 299 23.17 1.19 18.18
N LEU A 300 23.85 2.21 17.65
CA LEU A 300 25.21 2.19 17.14
C LEU A 300 26.14 3.00 18.05
N PRO A 301 27.15 2.38 18.70
CA PRO A 301 28.18 3.12 19.41
C PRO A 301 29.19 3.71 18.41
N LEU A 302 29.31 5.04 18.37
CA LEU A 302 30.38 5.73 17.67
C LEU A 302 31.34 6.35 18.69
N PHE A 303 32.64 6.09 18.55
CA PHE A 303 33.66 6.56 19.46
C PHE A 303 34.47 7.71 18.83
N ASP A 304 34.73 8.77 19.60
CA ASP A 304 35.67 9.80 19.18
C ASP A 304 37.13 9.33 19.33
N SER A 305 38.08 10.14 18.85
CA SER A 305 39.52 9.84 18.92
C SER A 305 40.08 9.74 20.35
N ARG A 306 39.29 10.13 21.37
CA ARG A 306 39.63 10.05 22.80
C ARG A 306 38.96 8.86 23.50
N GLY A 307 38.24 8.01 22.76
CA GLY A 307 37.54 6.84 23.30
C GLY A 307 36.22 7.18 24.01
N GLN A 308 35.73 8.42 23.91
CA GLN A 308 34.41 8.78 24.41
C GLN A 308 33.35 8.35 23.39
N GLY A 309 32.47 7.44 23.82
CA GLY A 309 31.41 6.87 22.98
C GLY A 309 30.13 7.71 23.01
N VAL A 310 29.52 7.89 21.85
CA VAL A 310 28.16 8.41 21.68
C VAL A 310 27.31 7.34 21.02
N TRP A 311 26.10 7.17 21.52
CA TRP A 311 25.13 6.24 20.98
C TRP A 311 24.26 6.97 19.95
N TYR A 312 24.32 6.51 18.71
CA TYR A 312 23.37 6.88 17.68
C TYR A 312 22.31 5.79 17.55
N SER A 313 21.09 6.14 17.20
CA SER A 313 20.08 5.16 16.81
C SER A 313 19.95 5.18 15.30
N ILE A 314 19.94 4.01 14.68
CA ILE A 314 19.37 3.83 13.34
C ILE A 314 17.95 3.31 13.53
N SER A 315 17.02 3.82 12.72
CA SER A 315 15.68 3.23 12.61
C SER A 315 15.37 2.86 11.17
N LEU A 316 14.94 1.62 10.95
CA LEU A 316 14.51 1.13 9.64
C LEU A 316 13.09 0.58 9.73
N PRO A 317 12.24 0.83 8.73
CA PRO A 317 10.96 0.15 8.62
C PRO A 317 11.14 -1.32 8.22
N TYR A 318 10.22 -2.18 8.62
CA TYR A 318 10.13 -3.58 8.17
C TYR A 318 8.67 -4.06 8.23
N TYR A 319 8.34 -5.10 7.47
CA TYR A 319 7.06 -5.81 7.59
C TYR A 319 7.22 -7.06 8.47
N PRO A 320 6.45 -7.20 9.56
CA PRO A 320 6.49 -8.42 10.35
C PRO A 320 5.86 -9.59 9.60
N SER A 321 6.37 -10.80 9.85
CA SER A 321 5.69 -12.02 9.42
C SER A 321 4.48 -12.29 10.32
N VAL A 322 3.31 -12.47 9.72
CA VAL A 322 2.09 -12.86 10.46
C VAL A 322 1.39 -14.03 9.79
N SER A 323 0.51 -14.69 10.55
CA SER A 323 -0.38 -15.71 10.02
C SER A 323 -1.40 -15.10 9.06
N LYS A 324 -1.56 -15.72 7.88
CA LYS A 324 -2.63 -15.36 6.95
C LYS A 324 -3.99 -15.77 7.55
N PRO A 325 -4.99 -14.86 7.61
CA PRO A 325 -6.32 -15.21 8.09
C PRO A 325 -6.97 -16.24 7.15
N SER A 326 -7.77 -17.13 7.73
CA SER A 326 -8.59 -18.06 6.96
C SER A 326 -9.99 -17.49 6.77
N PHE A 327 -10.55 -17.66 5.58
CA PHE A 327 -11.88 -17.19 5.24
C PHE A 327 -12.77 -18.36 4.85
N THR A 328 -14.03 -18.32 5.30
CA THR A 328 -15.05 -19.28 4.86
C THR A 328 -15.23 -19.21 3.34
N PRO A 329 -15.48 -20.33 2.64
CA PRO A 329 -15.69 -20.30 1.20
C PRO A 329 -16.90 -19.43 0.80
N LEU A 330 -16.80 -18.77 -0.35
CA LEU A 330 -17.95 -18.14 -0.99
C LEU A 330 -18.90 -19.22 -1.51
N LEU A 331 -20.20 -18.94 -1.49
CA LEU A 331 -21.21 -19.80 -2.09
C LEU A 331 -21.92 -19.08 -3.23
N VAL A 332 -22.03 -19.74 -4.38
CA VAL A 332 -22.92 -19.34 -5.48
C VAL A 332 -24.02 -20.38 -5.56
N ASN A 333 -25.28 -19.97 -5.40
CA ASN A 333 -26.43 -20.87 -5.37
C ASN A 333 -26.25 -22.07 -4.40
N GLN A 334 -25.76 -21.77 -3.18
CA GLN A 334 -25.47 -22.76 -2.12
C GLN A 334 -24.31 -23.71 -2.42
N GLN A 335 -23.61 -23.56 -3.54
CA GLN A 335 -22.43 -24.35 -3.88
C GLN A 335 -21.16 -23.57 -3.60
N SER A 336 -20.22 -24.21 -2.89
CA SER A 336 -18.93 -23.60 -2.59
C SER A 336 -18.09 -23.45 -3.85
N ILE A 337 -17.47 -22.28 -4.00
CA ILE A 337 -16.61 -21.96 -5.14
C ILE A 337 -15.15 -21.89 -4.69
N SER A 338 -14.26 -22.46 -5.49
CA SER A 338 -12.81 -22.32 -5.32
C SER A 338 -12.33 -21.02 -5.94
N SER A 339 -11.35 -20.38 -5.30
CA SER A 339 -10.72 -19.15 -5.78
C SER A 339 -9.22 -19.31 -5.98
N ASP A 340 -8.69 -18.68 -7.02
CA ASP A 340 -7.26 -18.62 -7.32
C ASP A 340 -6.68 -17.29 -6.82
N LEU A 341 -5.43 -17.30 -6.34
CA LEU A 341 -4.73 -16.06 -6.01
C LEU A 341 -4.59 -15.21 -7.28
N LEU A 342 -4.81 -13.91 -7.14
CA LEU A 342 -4.65 -12.92 -8.22
C LEU A 342 -3.60 -11.86 -7.87
N THR A 343 -3.54 -11.44 -6.60
CA THR A 343 -2.51 -10.53 -6.07
C THR A 343 -2.29 -10.82 -4.58
N ASP A 344 -1.04 -10.80 -4.13
CA ASP A 344 -0.68 -10.73 -2.70
C ASP A 344 -0.09 -9.34 -2.42
N VAL A 345 -0.84 -8.49 -1.71
CA VAL A 345 -0.47 -7.09 -1.46
C VAL A 345 0.63 -7.01 -0.41
N ASN A 346 0.69 -7.97 0.52
CA ASN A 346 1.80 -8.03 1.47
C ASN A 346 3.13 -8.25 0.75
N LEU A 347 3.15 -9.12 -0.26
CA LEU A 347 4.33 -9.30 -1.11
C LEU A 347 4.66 -8.05 -1.93
N MET A 348 3.66 -7.30 -2.40
CA MET A 348 3.89 -6.02 -3.09
C MET A 348 4.51 -4.99 -2.16
N ALA A 349 3.99 -4.86 -0.94
CA ALA A 349 4.47 -3.93 0.06
C ALA A 349 5.90 -4.28 0.54
N GLN A 350 6.18 -5.56 0.77
CA GLN A 350 7.53 -6.06 1.09
C GLN A 350 8.50 -5.80 -0.06
N LYS A 351 8.06 -6.01 -1.31
CA LYS A 351 8.86 -5.75 -2.51
C LYS A 351 9.22 -4.28 -2.65
N ASP A 352 8.25 -3.37 -2.49
CA ASP A 352 8.49 -1.92 -2.51
C ASP A 352 9.51 -1.51 -1.46
N LEU A 353 9.33 -1.98 -0.22
CA LEU A 353 10.26 -1.68 0.86
C LEU A 353 11.67 -2.21 0.54
N SER A 354 11.79 -3.46 0.10
CA SER A 354 13.06 -4.07 -0.29
C SER A 354 13.81 -3.27 -1.35
N GLU A 355 13.10 -2.73 -2.35
CA GLU A 355 13.70 -1.89 -3.39
C GLU A 355 14.12 -0.50 -2.88
N ARG A 356 13.42 0.04 -1.88
CA ARG A 356 13.72 1.36 -1.30
C ARG A 356 14.76 1.33 -0.18
N LEU A 357 14.96 0.17 0.46
CA LEU A 357 15.89 -0.01 1.57
C LEU A 357 17.30 0.53 1.31
N PRO A 358 17.93 0.34 0.12
CA PRO A 358 19.25 0.90 -0.13
C PRO A 358 19.30 2.42 0.04
N SER A 359 18.33 3.15 -0.51
CA SER A 359 18.25 4.62 -0.38
C SER A 359 17.94 5.05 1.05
N ILE A 360 17.02 4.32 1.73
CA ILE A 360 16.71 4.55 3.16
C ILE A 360 17.96 4.41 4.03
N ILE A 361 18.76 3.35 3.83
CA ILE A 361 19.98 3.11 4.62
C ILE A 361 21.04 4.19 4.35
N ILE A 362 21.22 4.60 3.09
CA ILE A 362 22.16 5.67 2.74
C ILE A 362 21.74 6.99 3.43
N ARG A 363 20.46 7.35 3.38
CA ARG A 363 19.95 8.55 4.08
C ARG A 363 20.12 8.46 5.60
N GLN A 364 19.91 7.29 6.19
CA GLN A 364 20.16 7.07 7.62
C GLN A 364 21.64 7.26 7.98
N ALA A 365 22.56 6.80 7.14
CA ALA A 365 23.99 7.05 7.33
C ALA A 365 24.35 8.55 7.23
N LEU A 366 23.79 9.25 6.23
CA LEU A 366 23.94 10.71 6.08
C LEU A 366 23.37 11.46 7.29
N ARG A 367 22.20 11.06 7.81
CA ARG A 367 21.60 11.63 9.03
C ARG A 367 22.52 11.46 10.24
N VAL A 368 23.04 10.26 10.46
CA VAL A 368 23.95 9.98 11.57
C VAL A 368 25.22 10.84 11.45
N TRP A 369 25.79 10.94 10.25
CA TRP A 369 26.92 11.83 9.98
C TRP A 369 26.59 13.30 10.28
N ALA A 370 25.44 13.79 9.81
CA ALA A 370 25.01 15.18 10.00
C ALA A 370 24.80 15.51 11.49
N LYS A 371 24.13 14.63 12.23
CA LYS A 371 23.96 14.73 13.69
C LYS A 371 25.31 14.75 14.40
N ASP A 372 26.29 13.96 13.95
CA ASP A 372 27.66 13.97 14.51
C ASP A 372 28.39 15.29 14.28
N GLN A 373 28.27 15.88 13.08
CA GLN A 373 28.87 17.19 12.78
C GLN A 373 28.27 18.30 13.64
N LEU A 374 26.93 18.36 13.76
CA LEU A 374 26.25 19.33 14.61
C LEU A 374 26.65 19.18 16.08
N ARG A 375 26.74 17.94 16.59
CA ARG A 375 27.24 17.65 17.93
C ARG A 375 28.66 18.18 18.11
N ARG A 376 29.60 17.91 17.19
CA ARG A 376 30.99 18.40 17.29
C ARG A 376 31.08 19.93 17.27
N GLN A 377 30.18 20.61 16.56
CA GLN A 377 30.10 22.06 16.57
C GLN A 377 29.61 22.60 17.92
N ALA A 378 28.62 21.95 18.53
CA ALA A 378 27.99 22.37 19.78
C ALA A 378 28.76 21.93 21.05
N ALA A 379 29.40 20.76 21.05
CA ALA A 379 30.14 20.19 22.19
C ALA A 379 31.48 20.89 22.50
N LYS A 380 31.70 22.10 21.96
CA LYS A 380 32.83 22.96 22.34
C LYS A 380 32.62 23.62 23.72
N GLU A 381 31.43 23.52 24.30
CA GLU A 381 31.11 23.96 25.67
C GLU A 381 30.53 22.81 26.51
N ASP A 382 31.30 22.37 27.52
CA ASP A 382 30.95 21.57 28.72
C ASP A 382 30.31 20.16 28.59
N ASP A 383 30.49 19.32 29.62
CA ASP A 383 30.03 17.91 29.68
C ASP A 383 28.48 17.75 29.67
N VAL A 384 27.75 18.80 30.07
CA VAL A 384 26.27 18.83 30.09
C VAL A 384 25.69 18.78 28.67
N GLY A 385 26.40 19.33 27.68
CA GLY A 385 25.97 19.30 26.28
C GLY A 385 25.87 17.87 25.74
N ASN A 386 26.87 17.04 26.03
CA ASN A 386 26.91 15.64 25.57
C ASN A 386 25.73 14.81 26.12
N LEU A 387 25.31 15.06 27.36
CA LEU A 387 24.17 14.34 27.97
C LEU A 387 22.84 14.73 27.29
N ILE A 388 22.64 16.02 27.00
CA ILE A 388 21.46 16.52 26.30
C ILE A 388 21.41 15.99 24.86
N PHE A 389 22.55 15.95 24.15
CA PHE A 389 22.63 15.39 22.80
C PHE A 389 22.31 13.89 22.73
N ASN A 390 22.74 13.10 23.72
CA ASN A 390 22.40 11.67 23.79
C ASN A 390 20.89 11.45 23.91
N VAL A 391 20.21 12.24 24.75
CA VAL A 391 18.75 12.19 24.90
C VAL A 391 18.05 12.63 23.61
N TRP A 392 18.52 13.71 22.97
CA TRP A 392 17.99 14.19 21.70
C TRP A 392 18.13 13.17 20.56
N ASN A 393 19.27 12.49 20.45
CA ASN A 393 19.51 11.47 19.43
C ASN A 393 18.53 10.29 19.54
N VAL A 394 18.22 9.85 20.76
CA VAL A 394 17.30 8.72 21.00
C VAL A 394 15.85 9.12 20.77
N LEU A 395 15.45 10.34 21.17
CA LEU A 395 14.07 10.80 21.06
C LEU A 395 13.66 11.21 19.65
N THR A 396 14.60 11.72 18.84
CA THR A 396 14.28 12.24 17.50
C THR A 396 14.28 11.20 16.39
N GLU A 397 14.71 9.96 16.65
CA GLU A 397 14.79 8.91 15.63
C GLU A 397 13.57 8.00 15.66
N GLN A 398 12.83 7.99 14.56
CA GLN A 398 11.64 7.17 14.32
C GLN A 398 11.65 6.74 12.86
N PRO A 399 11.37 5.46 12.57
CA PRO A 399 11.27 5.01 11.20
C PRO A 399 10.02 5.60 10.56
N ASP A 400 10.11 5.86 9.25
CA ASP A 400 8.93 6.15 8.46
C ASP A 400 8.13 4.86 8.27
N THR A 401 6.98 4.78 8.93
CA THR A 401 6.05 3.63 8.85
C THR A 401 4.78 3.98 8.06
N ARG A 402 4.77 5.13 7.38
CA ARG A 402 3.64 5.54 6.54
C ARG A 402 3.49 4.56 5.39
N SER A 403 2.30 3.99 5.29
CA SER A 403 1.85 3.04 4.27
C SER A 403 0.33 3.00 4.32
N TRP A 404 -0.32 2.66 3.22
CA TRP A 404 -1.77 2.54 3.16
C TRP A 404 -2.24 1.27 3.89
N LEU A 405 -2.68 1.47 5.13
CA LEU A 405 -3.00 0.43 6.11
C LEU A 405 -4.26 -0.35 5.77
N THR A 406 -5.22 0.25 5.08
CA THR A 406 -6.54 -0.36 4.82
C THR A 406 -6.64 -1.11 3.48
N LEU A 407 -5.53 -1.24 2.75
CA LEU A 407 -5.45 -2.13 1.59
C LEU A 407 -5.72 -3.59 1.98
N PRO A 408 -6.25 -4.42 1.07
CA PRO A 408 -6.49 -5.83 1.36
C PRO A 408 -5.16 -6.59 1.42
N GLY A 409 -5.12 -7.71 2.14
CA GLY A 409 -3.92 -8.54 2.20
C GLY A 409 -3.71 -9.39 0.95
N GLU A 410 -4.78 -10.01 0.46
CA GLU A 410 -4.80 -10.79 -0.78
C GLU A 410 -6.03 -10.44 -1.63
N ILE A 411 -5.88 -10.61 -2.94
CA ILE A 411 -6.99 -10.61 -3.89
C ILE A 411 -7.02 -11.95 -4.59
N ARG A 412 -8.21 -12.53 -4.68
CA ARG A 412 -8.49 -13.81 -5.31
C ARG A 412 -9.58 -13.64 -6.36
N SER A 413 -9.53 -14.48 -7.40
CA SER A 413 -10.55 -14.52 -8.43
C SER A 413 -11.24 -15.88 -8.47
N SER A 414 -12.49 -15.89 -8.89
CA SER A 414 -13.26 -17.10 -9.19
C SER A 414 -14.12 -16.86 -10.42
N SER A 415 -14.47 -17.93 -11.11
CA SER A 415 -15.44 -17.88 -12.21
C SER A 415 -16.32 -19.11 -12.17
N VAL A 416 -17.63 -18.92 -12.26
CA VAL A 416 -18.63 -19.99 -12.27
C VAL A 416 -19.53 -19.79 -13.47
N VAL A 417 -19.85 -20.89 -14.15
CA VAL A 417 -20.87 -20.92 -15.19
C VAL A 417 -22.20 -21.33 -14.54
N VAL A 418 -23.24 -20.52 -14.75
CA VAL A 418 -24.57 -20.71 -14.19
C VAL A 418 -25.62 -20.73 -15.28
N ASP A 419 -26.78 -21.33 -15.04
CA ASP A 419 -27.93 -21.15 -15.92
C ASP A 419 -28.44 -19.71 -15.84
N ALA A 420 -28.92 -19.16 -16.95
CA ALA A 420 -29.54 -17.84 -16.96
C ALA A 420 -30.76 -17.76 -16.03
N GLY A 421 -30.96 -16.60 -15.41
CA GLY A 421 -32.02 -16.35 -14.43
C GLY A 421 -31.48 -15.83 -13.10
N GLN A 422 -32.26 -16.01 -12.04
CA GLN A 422 -31.95 -15.54 -10.70
C GLN A 422 -30.80 -16.35 -10.08
N GLN A 423 -29.76 -15.65 -9.64
CA GLN A 423 -28.60 -16.17 -8.96
C GLN A 423 -28.51 -15.58 -7.57
N SER A 424 -27.77 -16.27 -6.70
CA SER A 424 -27.46 -15.81 -5.35
C SER A 424 -25.99 -16.03 -5.03
N LEU A 425 -25.36 -15.03 -4.43
CA LEU A 425 -24.02 -15.15 -3.87
C LEU A 425 -24.09 -14.85 -2.37
N SER A 426 -23.51 -15.73 -1.55
CA SER A 426 -23.46 -15.54 -0.10
C SER A 426 -22.04 -15.69 0.46
N VAL A 427 -21.76 -14.89 1.48
CA VAL A 427 -20.50 -14.82 2.21
C VAL A 427 -20.80 -14.56 3.69
N GLY A 428 -20.58 -15.56 4.54
CA GLY A 428 -21.06 -15.50 5.93
C GLY A 428 -22.56 -15.19 5.96
N ASP A 429 -22.94 -14.16 6.71
CA ASP A 429 -24.34 -13.73 6.84
C ASP A 429 -24.79 -12.76 5.74
N LYS A 430 -23.89 -12.35 4.84
CA LYS A 430 -24.23 -11.46 3.72
C LYS A 430 -24.68 -12.27 2.51
N ARG A 431 -25.70 -11.77 1.83
CA ARG A 431 -26.21 -12.33 0.58
C ARG A 431 -26.62 -11.23 -0.37
N ILE A 432 -26.31 -11.41 -1.65
CA ILE A 432 -26.89 -10.64 -2.74
C ILE A 432 -27.58 -11.58 -3.72
N ASP A 433 -28.72 -11.16 -4.24
CA ASP A 433 -29.42 -11.83 -5.31
C ASP A 433 -29.36 -10.95 -6.57
N PHE A 434 -29.16 -11.55 -7.74
CA PHE A 434 -29.07 -10.82 -8.99
C PHE A 434 -29.55 -11.69 -10.15
N ASN A 435 -30.09 -11.06 -11.19
CA ASN A 435 -30.52 -11.76 -12.41
C ASN A 435 -29.40 -11.75 -13.44
N VAL A 436 -29.26 -12.82 -14.23
CA VAL A 436 -28.27 -12.89 -15.32
C VAL A 436 -28.91 -13.41 -16.59
N ASN A 437 -28.69 -12.76 -17.73
CA ASN A 437 -29.20 -13.24 -19.00
C ASN A 437 -28.24 -14.24 -19.66
N ALA A 438 -28.75 -15.02 -20.62
CA ALA A 438 -27.95 -16.01 -21.31
C ALA A 438 -26.87 -15.38 -22.18
N GLY A 439 -25.62 -15.82 -21.97
CA GLY A 439 -24.42 -15.29 -22.62
C GLY A 439 -23.81 -14.09 -21.91
N ASP A 440 -24.45 -13.53 -20.89
CA ASP A 440 -23.92 -12.40 -20.15
C ASP A 440 -22.84 -12.84 -19.16
N THR A 441 -21.94 -11.90 -18.87
CA THR A 441 -20.98 -11.97 -17.77
C THR A 441 -21.36 -10.97 -16.70
N VAL A 442 -21.41 -11.43 -15.45
CA VAL A 442 -21.56 -10.60 -14.25
C VAL A 442 -20.27 -10.57 -13.49
N LEU A 443 -19.86 -9.38 -13.08
CA LEU A 443 -18.82 -9.17 -12.10
C LEU A 443 -19.46 -9.00 -10.72
N VAL A 444 -18.99 -9.78 -9.75
CA VAL A 444 -19.26 -9.56 -8.33
C VAL A 444 -17.95 -9.16 -7.66
N TRP A 445 -17.96 -8.02 -6.98
CA TRP A 445 -16.85 -7.61 -6.13
C TRP A 445 -17.23 -7.89 -4.67
N VAL A 446 -16.30 -8.48 -3.93
CA VAL A 446 -16.46 -8.84 -2.52
C VAL A 446 -15.20 -8.41 -1.77
N SER A 447 -15.32 -7.58 -0.74
CA SER A 447 -14.22 -7.26 0.17
C SER A 447 -14.54 -7.76 1.57
N ARG A 448 -13.59 -8.48 2.18
CA ARG A 448 -13.79 -9.17 3.46
C ARG A 448 -12.69 -8.85 4.45
N GLN A 449 -13.09 -8.40 5.62
CA GLN A 449 -12.22 -8.22 6.77
C GLN A 449 -12.90 -8.80 8.01
N GLY A 450 -12.16 -9.60 8.78
CA GLY A 450 -12.73 -10.41 9.86
C GLY A 450 -13.94 -11.23 9.38
N ASP A 451 -15.04 -11.12 10.12
CA ASP A 451 -16.31 -11.81 9.81
C ASP A 451 -17.27 -10.96 8.96
N ASN A 452 -16.89 -9.74 8.61
CA ASN A 452 -17.72 -8.83 7.82
C ASN A 452 -17.34 -8.84 6.34
N ALA A 453 -18.28 -8.41 5.50
CA ALA A 453 -18.08 -8.33 4.07
C ALA A 453 -18.93 -7.22 3.44
N THR A 454 -18.36 -6.59 2.42
CA THR A 454 -19.05 -5.64 1.55
C THR A 454 -19.01 -6.17 0.13
N LEU A 455 -20.16 -6.21 -0.51
CA LEU A 455 -20.28 -6.80 -1.84
C LEU A 455 -21.35 -6.11 -2.67
N TRP A 456 -21.10 -6.08 -3.98
CA TRP A 456 -22.02 -5.60 -4.99
C TRP A 456 -21.74 -6.33 -6.31
N HIS A 457 -22.68 -6.24 -7.25
CA HIS A 457 -22.54 -6.85 -8.57
C HIS A 457 -22.81 -5.84 -9.69
N LYS A 458 -22.23 -6.10 -10.86
CA LYS A 458 -22.46 -5.35 -12.10
C LYS A 458 -22.53 -6.28 -13.30
N GLN A 459 -23.46 -5.98 -14.20
CA GLN A 459 -23.55 -6.63 -15.50
C GLN A 459 -22.44 -6.07 -16.39
N LEU A 460 -21.57 -6.92 -16.90
CA LEU A 460 -20.56 -6.53 -17.90
C LEU A 460 -21.07 -6.75 -19.34
N GLY A 461 -22.26 -7.33 -19.49
CA GLY A 461 -22.88 -7.60 -20.79
C GLY A 461 -22.39 -8.91 -21.42
N ASN A 462 -22.65 -9.04 -22.72
CA ASN A 462 -22.47 -10.28 -23.47
C ASN A 462 -21.00 -10.46 -23.90
N ILE A 463 -20.24 -11.16 -23.07
CA ILE A 463 -18.82 -11.48 -23.30
C ILE A 463 -18.68 -12.99 -23.52
N ARG A 464 -19.05 -13.44 -24.73
CA ARG A 464 -19.07 -14.87 -25.11
C ARG A 464 -17.70 -15.46 -25.38
#